data_AF-A0A0K1RFG4-F1
#
_entry.id   AF-A0A0K1RFG4-F1
#
_cell.length_a   1.000
_cell.length_b   1.000
_cell.length_c   1.000
_cell.angle_alpha   90.00
_cell.angle_beta   90.00
_cell.angle_gamma   90.00
#
_symmetry.space_group_name_H-M   'P 1'
#
loop_
_entity.id
_entity.type
_entity.pdbx_description
1 polymer ?
#
loop_
_entity_poly.entity_id
_entity_poly.type
_entity_poly.pdbx_seq_one_letter_code
_entity_poly.pdbx_strand_id
1 'polypeptide(L)'
;MLACWAVMIGGELLHQALTTVALLMDPSQLIASAKEASKQTGAVSEAMSEGLLNVAVWGSVALMALVQLAILGLFAFALASISRQRKWAGTARRLLMVFSVFFALRALMVFAMRPAGTTVPLAFYAFDGVIQIMLGVAGALGLFYASQKESADWVDTGAGKNGAKGA
;
A
#
# COMPACT_ATOMS: atom_id res chain seq x y z
N MET A 1 18.66 2.54 3.54
CA MET A 1 17.49 1.74 3.07
C MET A 1 16.42 1.50 4.14
N LEU A 2 16.75 0.99 5.35
CA LEU A 2 15.75 0.56 6.33
C LEU A 2 14.81 1.69 6.79
N ALA A 3 15.35 2.86 7.12
CA ALA A 3 14.54 4.02 7.51
C ALA A 3 13.62 4.48 6.37
N CYS A 4 14.12 4.49 5.13
CA CYS A 4 13.32 4.84 3.95
C CYS A 4 12.13 3.88 3.79
N TRP A 5 12.35 2.57 3.92
CA TRP A 5 11.27 1.59 3.86
C TRP A 5 10.34 1.64 5.08
N ALA A 6 10.85 1.98 6.26
CA ALA A 6 10.00 2.21 7.43
C ALA A 6 9.05 3.39 7.22
N VAL A 7 9.54 4.52 6.68
CA VAL A 7 8.73 5.68 6.32
C VAL A 7 7.73 5.33 5.21
N MET A 8 8.15 4.61 4.18
CA MET A 8 7.26 4.16 3.11
C MET A 8 6.11 3.30 3.64
N ILE A 9 6.40 2.30 4.49
CA ILE A 9 5.41 1.38 5.06
C ILE A 9 4.51 2.10 6.09
N GLY A 10 5.10 2.83 7.03
CA GLY A 10 4.33 3.58 8.04
C GLY A 10 3.48 4.68 7.43
N GLY A 11 4.01 5.35 6.40
CA GLY A 11 3.28 6.32 5.62
C GLY A 11 2.13 5.69 4.83
N GLU A 12 2.31 4.49 4.28
CA GLU A 12 1.21 3.79 3.59
C GLU A 12 0.08 3.43 4.53
N LEU A 13 0.40 3.03 5.77
CA LEU A 13 -0.62 2.81 6.79
C LEU A 13 -1.44 4.07 7.05
N LEU A 14 -0.77 5.23 7.14
CA LEU A 14 -1.42 6.52 7.32
C LEU A 14 -2.31 6.87 6.12
N HIS A 15 -1.80 6.72 4.90
CA HIS A 15 -2.57 6.94 3.67
C HIS A 15 -3.83 6.05 3.61
N GLN A 16 -3.71 4.77 3.99
CA GLN A 16 -4.84 3.85 4.04
C GLN A 16 -5.87 4.26 5.10
N ALA A 17 -5.43 4.77 6.26
CA ALA A 17 -6.32 5.32 7.27
C ALA A 17 -7.05 6.57 6.76
N LEU A 18 -6.35 7.48 6.09
CA LEU A 18 -6.94 8.68 5.49
C LEU A 18 -7.96 8.33 4.39
N THR A 19 -7.64 7.35 3.55
CA THR A 19 -8.54 6.83 2.52
C THR A 19 -9.81 6.25 3.14
N THR A 20 -9.67 5.53 4.26
CA THR A 20 -10.82 5.00 5.01
C THR A 20 -11.69 6.12 5.58
N VAL A 21 -11.07 7.15 6.15
CA VAL A 21 -11.80 8.33 6.65
C VAL A 21 -12.53 9.04 5.52
N ALA A 22 -11.89 9.26 4.37
CA ALA A 22 -12.51 9.87 3.19
C ALA A 22 -13.73 9.07 2.72
N LEU A 23 -13.63 7.73 2.71
CA LEU A 23 -14.73 6.86 2.34
C LEU A 23 -15.91 6.93 3.32
N LEU A 24 -15.63 7.07 4.62
CA LEU A 24 -16.65 7.24 5.65
C LEU A 24 -17.33 8.62 5.58
N MET A 25 -16.61 9.65 5.14
CA MET A 25 -17.17 10.98 4.92
C MET A 25 -18.09 11.01 3.69
N ASP A 26 -17.67 10.37 2.60
CA ASP A 26 -18.43 10.34 1.35
C ASP A 26 -18.30 9.00 0.61
N PRO A 27 -19.24 8.06 0.80
CA PRO A 27 -19.21 6.77 0.11
C PRO A 27 -19.78 6.83 -1.31
N SER A 28 -20.26 7.99 -1.78
CA SER A 28 -21.03 8.11 -3.02
C SER A 28 -20.25 7.64 -4.26
N GLN A 29 -18.97 8.03 -4.36
CA GLN A 29 -18.10 7.63 -5.47
C GLN A 29 -17.89 6.11 -5.52
N LEU A 30 -17.64 5.50 -4.36
CA LEU A 30 -17.46 4.06 -4.27
C LEU A 30 -18.74 3.32 -4.68
N ILE A 31 -19.90 3.76 -4.21
CA ILE A 31 -21.19 3.16 -4.59
C ILE A 31 -21.41 3.30 -6.09
N ALA A 32 -21.08 4.46 -6.68
CA ALA A 32 -21.18 4.67 -8.12
C ALA A 32 -20.25 3.73 -8.91
N SER A 33 -18.97 3.65 -8.55
CA SER A 33 -18.00 2.75 -9.19
C SER A 33 -18.36 1.27 -9.01
N ALA A 34 -18.89 0.88 -7.85
CA ALA A 34 -19.33 -0.49 -7.61
C ALA A 34 -20.58 -0.84 -8.44
N LYS A 35 -21.53 0.10 -8.57
CA LYS A 35 -22.68 -0.06 -9.48
C LYS A 35 -22.27 -0.16 -10.95
N GLU A 36 -21.24 0.57 -11.37
CA GLU A 36 -20.69 0.46 -12.72
C GLU A 36 -19.99 -0.90 -12.94
N ALA A 37 -19.13 -1.32 -12.01
CA ALA A 37 -18.45 -2.61 -12.07
C ALA A 37 -19.43 -3.79 -12.06
N SER A 38 -20.53 -3.69 -11.29
CA SER A 38 -21.57 -4.72 -11.25
C SER A 38 -22.38 -4.81 -12.53
N LYS A 39 -22.63 -3.67 -13.21
CA LYS A 39 -23.26 -3.65 -14.53
C LYS A 39 -22.41 -4.38 -15.57
N GLN A 40 -21.08 -4.28 -15.47
CA GLN A 40 -20.15 -4.96 -16.39
C GLN A 40 -20.06 -6.47 -16.17
N THR A 41 -20.21 -6.93 -14.93
CA THR A 41 -20.10 -8.37 -14.57
C THR A 41 -21.44 -9.10 -14.54
N GLY A 42 -22.57 -8.39 -14.66
CA GLY A 42 -23.91 -8.98 -14.53
C GLY A 42 -24.21 -9.52 -13.13
N ALA A 43 -23.35 -9.23 -12.14
CA ALA A 43 -23.42 -9.76 -10.78
C ALA A 43 -24.56 -9.14 -9.95
N VAL A 44 -25.12 -8.02 -10.40
CA VAL A 44 -26.27 -7.35 -9.79
C VAL A 44 -27.41 -7.33 -10.81
N SER A 45 -28.41 -8.19 -10.60
CA SER A 45 -29.69 -8.10 -11.30
C SER A 45 -30.47 -6.89 -10.77
N GLU A 46 -31.26 -6.21 -11.61
CA GLU A 46 -32.21 -5.18 -11.16
C GLU A 46 -33.18 -5.68 -10.08
N ALA A 47 -33.31 -7.02 -9.93
CA ALA A 47 -34.10 -7.67 -8.90
C ALA A 47 -33.43 -7.74 -7.51
N MET A 48 -32.21 -7.21 -7.35
CA MET A 48 -31.48 -7.30 -6.09
C MET A 48 -31.94 -6.22 -5.12
N SER A 49 -32.39 -6.62 -3.93
CA SER A 49 -32.78 -5.67 -2.86
C SER A 49 -31.63 -4.71 -2.52
N GLU A 50 -31.94 -3.44 -2.28
CA GLU A 50 -30.96 -2.40 -1.93
C GLU A 50 -30.09 -2.80 -0.72
N GLY A 51 -30.66 -3.54 0.23
CA GLY A 51 -29.92 -4.07 1.38
C GLY A 51 -28.81 -5.05 0.98
N LEU A 52 -29.08 -5.94 0.01
CA LEU A 52 -28.09 -6.90 -0.49
C LEU A 52 -27.02 -6.19 -1.33
N LEU A 53 -27.40 -5.14 -2.08
CA LEU A 53 -26.48 -4.31 -2.84
C LEU A 53 -25.49 -3.58 -1.92
N ASN A 54 -25.98 -2.98 -0.84
CA ASN A 54 -25.12 -2.32 0.13
C ASN A 54 -24.16 -3.30 0.82
N VAL A 55 -24.61 -4.50 1.21
CA VAL A 55 -23.74 -5.53 1.79
C VAL A 55 -22.66 -5.96 0.79
N ALA A 56 -23.00 -6.16 -0.48
CA ALA A 56 -22.03 -6.53 -1.51
C ALA A 56 -20.96 -5.44 -1.73
N VAL A 57 -21.38 -4.18 -1.82
CA VAL A 57 -20.47 -3.03 -1.99
C VAL A 57 -19.51 -2.92 -0.80
N TRP A 58 -20.04 -2.86 0.42
CA TRP A 58 -19.22 -2.74 1.63
C TRP A 58 -18.38 -4.00 1.92
N GLY A 59 -18.87 -5.18 1.54
CA GLY A 59 -18.10 -6.42 1.61
C GLY A 59 -16.89 -6.40 0.69
N SER A 60 -17.04 -5.91 -0.54
CA SER A 60 -15.93 -5.75 -1.50
C SER A 60 -14.88 -4.74 -0.99
N VAL A 61 -15.32 -3.61 -0.43
CA VAL A 61 -14.44 -2.63 0.20
C VAL A 61 -13.65 -3.25 1.34
N ALA A 62 -14.34 -3.94 2.25
CA ALA A 62 -13.72 -4.54 3.42
C ALA A 62 -12.67 -5.58 2.99
N LEU A 63 -13.00 -6.42 2.00
CA LEU A 63 -12.08 -7.38 1.43
C LEU A 63 -10.84 -6.70 0.83
N MET A 64 -11.04 -5.65 0.03
CA MET A 64 -9.93 -4.90 -0.58
C MET A 64 -9.03 -4.26 0.48
N ALA A 65 -9.62 -3.67 1.52
CA ALA A 65 -8.89 -3.10 2.65
C ALA A 65 -8.08 -4.17 3.40
N LEU A 66 -8.66 -5.36 3.63
CA LEU A 66 -7.96 -6.49 4.27
C LEU A 66 -6.78 -6.99 3.42
N VAL A 67 -6.95 -7.09 2.10
CA VAL A 67 -5.87 -7.46 1.18
C VAL A 67 -4.73 -6.43 1.26
N GLN A 68 -5.07 -5.14 1.27
CA GLN A 68 -4.07 -4.07 1.37
C GLN A 68 -3.32 -4.11 2.71
N LEU A 69 -4.03 -4.36 3.82
CA LEU A 69 -3.40 -4.56 5.14
C LEU A 69 -2.52 -5.81 5.18
N ALA A 70 -2.92 -6.91 4.53
CA ALA A 70 -2.11 -8.12 4.46
C ALA A 70 -0.81 -7.89 3.68
N ILE A 71 -0.87 -7.16 2.56
CA ILE A 71 0.30 -6.75 1.79
C ILE A 71 1.21 -5.85 2.63
N LEU A 72 0.64 -4.90 3.37
CA LEU A 72 1.41 -4.02 4.24
C LEU A 72 2.09 -4.79 5.39
N GLY A 73 1.38 -5.75 5.97
CA GLY A 73 1.92 -6.69 6.96
C GLY A 73 3.08 -7.51 6.39
N LEU A 74 2.99 -7.95 5.14
CA LEU A 74 4.09 -8.61 4.43
C LEU A 74 5.30 -7.69 4.28
N PHE A 75 5.11 -6.40 3.97
CA PHE A 75 6.23 -5.44 3.90
C PHE A 75 6.86 -5.18 5.26
N ALA A 76 6.05 -5.02 6.31
CA ALA A 76 6.56 -4.87 7.66
C ALA A 76 7.36 -6.10 8.09
N PHE A 77 6.88 -7.30 7.77
CA PHE A 77 7.59 -8.56 7.99
C PHE A 77 8.89 -8.64 7.20
N ALA A 78 8.88 -8.23 5.93
CA ALA A 78 10.07 -8.17 5.08
C ALA A 78 11.10 -7.20 5.67
N LEU A 79 10.68 -6.00 6.08
CA LEU A 79 11.55 -5.02 6.71
C LEU A 79 12.14 -5.54 8.02
N ALA A 80 11.33 -6.17 8.87
CA ALA A 80 11.79 -6.80 10.11
C ALA A 80 12.76 -7.96 9.86
N SER A 81 12.57 -8.71 8.78
CA SER A 81 13.47 -9.79 8.37
C SER A 81 14.83 -9.26 7.92
N ILE A 82 14.86 -8.13 7.22
CA ILE A 82 16.08 -7.45 6.80
C ILE A 82 16.79 -6.81 8.00
N SER A 83 16.06 -6.09 8.87
CA SER A 83 16.65 -5.42 10.04
C SER A 83 17.27 -6.40 11.04
N ARG A 84 16.68 -7.59 11.17
CA ARG A 84 17.19 -8.69 12.00
C ARG A 84 18.11 -9.65 11.24
N GLN A 85 18.42 -9.37 9.98
CA GLN A 85 19.29 -10.18 9.11
C GLN A 85 18.94 -11.67 9.20
N ARG A 86 17.66 -12.01 9.03
CA ARG A 86 17.18 -13.40 9.04
C ARG A 86 17.64 -14.13 7.78
N LYS A 87 17.54 -15.47 7.76
CA LYS A 87 17.91 -16.30 6.58
C LYS A 87 17.22 -15.91 5.27
N TRP A 88 16.06 -15.24 5.33
CA TRP A 88 15.28 -14.79 4.18
C TRP A 88 15.50 -13.30 3.83
N ALA A 89 16.45 -12.62 4.48
CA ALA A 89 16.65 -11.19 4.35
C ALA A 89 17.01 -10.76 2.91
N GLY A 90 17.76 -11.57 2.16
CA GLY A 90 18.04 -11.32 0.75
C GLY A 90 16.77 -11.29 -0.11
N THR A 91 15.87 -12.27 0.07
CA THR A 91 14.58 -12.31 -0.63
C THR A 91 13.68 -11.15 -0.22
N ALA A 92 13.62 -10.85 1.09
CA ALA A 92 12.87 -9.72 1.62
C ALA A 92 13.36 -8.38 1.04
N ARG A 93 14.68 -8.20 0.90
CA ARG A 93 15.28 -7.02 0.26
C ARG A 93 14.83 -6.88 -1.19
N ARG A 94 14.87 -7.95 -1.98
CA ARG A 94 14.42 -7.94 -3.38
C ARG A 94 12.92 -7.60 -3.48
N LEU A 95 12.10 -8.17 -2.61
CA LEU A 95 10.67 -7.86 -2.54
C LEU A 95 10.44 -6.36 -2.32
N LEU A 96 11.08 -5.77 -1.29
CA LEU A 96 10.93 -4.35 -1.01
C LEU A 96 11.50 -3.45 -2.11
N MET A 97 12.56 -3.86 -2.82
CA MET A 97 13.05 -3.13 -3.99
C MET A 97 12.01 -3.07 -5.12
N VAL A 98 11.37 -4.19 -5.45
CA VAL A 98 10.32 -4.22 -6.48
C VAL A 98 9.16 -3.31 -6.10
N PHE A 99 8.68 -3.40 -4.86
CA PHE A 99 7.58 -2.55 -4.40
C PHE A 99 7.98 -1.08 -4.27
N SER A 100 9.25 -0.77 -3.99
CA SER A 100 9.73 0.61 -4.00
C SER A 100 9.56 1.28 -5.37
N VAL A 101 9.76 0.53 -6.46
CA VAL A 101 9.49 1.03 -7.83
C VAL A 101 7.99 1.33 -7.99
N PHE A 102 7.12 0.41 -7.55
CA PHE A 102 5.68 0.61 -7.59
C PHE A 102 5.26 1.87 -6.81
N PHE A 103 5.75 2.08 -5.60
CA PHE A 103 5.45 3.27 -4.80
C PHE A 103 5.93 4.56 -5.46
N ALA A 104 7.13 4.55 -6.05
CA ALA A 104 7.65 5.69 -6.78
C ALA A 104 6.78 6.05 -8.00
N LEU A 105 6.38 5.05 -8.79
CA LEU A 105 5.47 5.25 -9.93
C LEU A 105 4.08 5.70 -9.47
N ARG A 106 3.56 5.14 -8.38
CA ARG A 106 2.27 5.53 -7.80
C ARG A 106 2.25 7.00 -7.39
N ALA A 107 3.33 7.50 -6.79
CA ALA A 107 3.43 8.90 -6.41
C ALA A 107 3.35 9.84 -7.62
N LEU A 108 3.80 9.42 -8.81
CA LEU A 108 3.63 10.20 -10.04
C LEU A 108 2.17 10.26 -10.48
N MET A 109 1.38 9.21 -10.23
CA MET A 109 -0.05 9.18 -10.56
C MET A 109 -0.88 10.15 -9.71
N VAL A 110 -0.38 10.61 -8.57
CA VAL A 110 -1.05 11.64 -7.74
C VAL A 110 -1.32 12.90 -8.55
N PHE A 111 -0.42 13.28 -9.47
CA PHE A 111 -0.59 14.44 -10.34
C PHE A 111 -1.66 14.26 -11.43
N ALA A 112 -2.05 13.02 -11.71
CA ALA A 112 -3.11 12.70 -12.67
C ALA A 112 -4.50 12.62 -12.02
N MET A 113 -4.59 12.54 -10.68
CA MET A 113 -5.87 12.46 -9.98
C MET A 113 -6.53 13.84 -9.87
N ARG A 114 -7.85 13.89 -10.14
CA ARG A 114 -8.69 15.07 -9.93
C ARG A 114 -9.85 14.69 -9.00
N PRO A 115 -10.04 15.36 -7.85
CA PRO A 115 -11.22 15.15 -7.03
C PRO A 115 -12.45 15.64 -7.82
N ALA A 116 -13.36 14.73 -8.19
CA ALA A 116 -14.57 15.07 -8.93
C ALA A 116 -15.81 14.60 -8.16
N GLY A 117 -16.73 15.53 -7.85
CA GLY A 117 -18.03 15.18 -7.26
C GLY A 117 -17.95 14.56 -5.86
N THR A 118 -17.07 15.08 -5.00
CA THR A 118 -16.87 14.60 -3.62
C THR A 118 -17.13 15.75 -2.64
N THR A 119 -17.74 15.44 -1.50
CA THR A 119 -17.95 16.37 -0.37
C THR A 119 -16.75 16.44 0.57
N VAL A 120 -15.72 15.60 0.35
CA VAL A 120 -14.49 15.62 1.13
C VAL A 120 -13.70 16.91 0.84
N PRO A 121 -13.25 17.64 1.87
CA PRO A 121 -12.53 18.90 1.68
C PRO A 121 -11.28 18.76 0.80
N LEU A 122 -11.05 19.73 -0.10
CA LEU A 122 -9.86 19.75 -0.96
C LEU A 122 -8.55 19.68 -0.17
N ALA A 123 -8.50 20.33 0.99
CA ALA A 123 -7.34 20.30 1.88
C ALA A 123 -7.00 18.87 2.35
N PHE A 124 -8.00 17.99 2.52
CA PHE A 124 -7.80 16.60 2.89
C PHE A 124 -7.11 15.82 1.77
N TYR A 125 -7.58 15.98 0.53
CA TYR A 125 -6.94 15.37 -0.65
C TYR A 125 -5.52 15.90 -0.88
N ALA A 126 -5.30 17.21 -0.68
CA ALA A 126 -3.97 17.80 -0.81
C ALA A 126 -3.01 17.25 0.24
N PHE A 127 -3.46 17.14 1.50
CA PHE A 127 -2.67 16.56 2.58
C PHE A 127 -2.32 15.09 2.31
N ASP A 128 -3.30 14.29 1.89
CA ASP A 128 -3.07 12.90 1.51
C ASP A 128 -2.11 12.77 0.31
N GLY A 129 -2.24 13.64 -0.69
CA GLY A 129 -1.34 13.69 -1.84
C GLY A 129 0.11 14.00 -1.43
N VAL A 130 0.33 14.92 -0.49
CA VAL A 130 1.65 15.22 0.07
C VAL A 130 2.24 13.98 0.76
N ILE A 131 1.43 13.26 1.53
CA ILE A 131 1.82 11.98 2.13
C ILE A 131 2.27 11.04 1.01
N GLN A 132 1.42 10.75 0.02
CA GLN A 132 1.75 9.83 -1.07
C GLN A 132 3.05 10.20 -1.80
N ILE A 133 3.33 11.49 -2.01
CA ILE A 133 4.61 11.95 -2.59
C ILE A 133 5.78 11.62 -1.67
N MET A 134 5.68 11.89 -0.37
CA MET A 134 6.73 11.52 0.60
C MET A 134 7.01 10.02 0.60
N LEU A 135 5.97 9.18 0.52
CA LEU A 135 6.10 7.72 0.44
C LEU A 135 6.83 7.32 -0.85
N GLY A 136 6.48 7.93 -1.99
CA GLY A 136 7.14 7.67 -3.27
C GLY A 136 8.62 8.03 -3.24
N VAL A 137 8.97 9.18 -2.68
CA VAL A 137 10.37 9.60 -2.48
C VAL A 137 11.09 8.64 -1.54
N ALA A 138 10.46 8.23 -0.43
CA ALA A 138 11.01 7.24 0.48
C ALA A 138 11.23 5.87 -0.20
N GLY A 139 10.30 5.45 -1.07
CA GLY A 139 10.46 4.28 -1.93
C GLY A 139 11.66 4.41 -2.87
N ALA A 140 11.76 5.51 -3.62
CA ALA A 140 12.86 5.76 -4.55
C ALA A 140 14.24 5.77 -3.84
N LEU A 141 14.35 6.46 -2.71
CA LEU A 141 15.57 6.45 -1.89
C LEU A 141 15.83 5.06 -1.29
N GLY A 142 14.79 4.36 -0.84
CA GLY A 142 14.87 2.99 -0.36
C GLY A 142 15.47 2.05 -1.41
N LEU A 143 14.99 2.15 -2.64
CA LEU A 143 15.51 1.42 -3.80
C LEU A 143 16.95 1.78 -4.11
N PHE A 144 17.27 3.08 -4.17
CA PHE A 144 18.62 3.56 -4.47
C PHE A 144 19.64 3.07 -3.44
N TYR A 145 19.34 3.23 -2.15
CA TYR A 145 20.24 2.72 -1.11
C TYR A 145 20.31 1.20 -1.12
N ALA A 146 19.16 0.53 -1.33
CA ALA A 146 19.13 -0.91 -1.38
C ALA A 146 19.90 -1.47 -2.55
N SER A 147 20.06 -0.78 -3.69
CA SER A 147 20.82 -1.28 -4.85
C SER A 147 22.34 -1.20 -4.65
N GLN A 148 22.83 -0.44 -3.66
CA GLN A 148 24.25 -0.33 -3.39
C GLN A 148 24.83 -1.65 -2.86
N LYS A 149 26.07 -1.93 -3.26
CA LYS A 149 26.78 -3.16 -2.90
C LYS A 149 26.93 -3.31 -1.38
N GLU A 150 27.22 -2.22 -0.68
CA GLU A 150 27.32 -2.20 0.79
C GLU A 150 26.02 -2.68 1.47
N SER A 151 24.86 -2.27 0.96
CA SER A 151 23.57 -2.72 1.49
C SER A 151 23.31 -4.21 1.22
N ALA A 152 23.78 -4.73 0.08
CA ALA A 152 23.71 -6.17 -0.22
C ALA A 152 24.61 -6.95 0.75
N ASP A 153 25.86 -6.53 0.87
CA ASP A 153 26.88 -7.20 1.67
C ASP A 153 26.50 -7.20 3.16
N TRP A 154 25.90 -6.11 3.66
CA TRP A 154 25.36 -6.03 5.03
C TRP A 154 24.26 -7.06 5.26
N VAL A 155 23.33 -7.24 4.31
CA VAL A 155 22.24 -8.22 4.44
C VAL A 155 22.79 -9.65 4.40
N ASP A 156 23.67 -9.95 3.46
CA ASP A 156 24.16 -11.30 3.21
C ASP A 156 25.12 -11.77 4.33
N THR A 157 26.01 -10.89 4.79
CA THR A 157 26.94 -11.19 5.90
C THR A 157 26.21 -11.48 7.21
N GLY A 158 25.17 -10.71 7.51
CA GLY A 158 24.36 -10.90 8.70
C GLY A 158 23.47 -12.15 8.63
N ALA A 159 22.88 -12.42 7.46
CA ALA A 159 22.04 -13.58 7.24
C ALA A 159 22.84 -14.90 7.39
N GLY A 160 24.10 -14.93 6.93
CA GLY A 160 25.00 -16.07 7.15
C GLY A 160 25.26 -16.33 8.64
N LYS A 161 25.51 -15.28 9.43
CA LYS A 161 25.78 -15.40 10.87
C LYS A 161 24.56 -15.83 11.69
N ASN A 162 23.38 -15.29 11.38
CA ASN A 162 22.15 -15.59 12.12
C ASN A 162 21.43 -16.84 11.62
N GLY A 163 21.65 -17.24 10.36
CA GLY A 163 21.18 -18.51 9.82
C GLY A 163 21.87 -19.72 10.47
N ALA A 164 23.15 -19.58 10.82
CA ALA A 164 23.91 -20.63 11.52
C ALA A 164 23.55 -20.80 13.00
N LYS A 165 22.90 -19.81 13.63
CA LYS A 165 22.45 -19.88 15.03
C LYS A 165 21.00 -20.38 15.20
N GLY A 166 20.28 -20.56 14.09
CA GLY A 166 18.87 -20.97 14.09
C GLY A 166 18.61 -22.30 13.39
N ALA A 167 19.66 -23.09 13.16
CA ALA A 167 19.63 -24.49 12.75
C ALA A 167 20.12 -25.34 13.93
#